data_AF-A0A8T0EVT3-F1
#
_entry.id   AF-A0A8T0EVT3-F1
#
_cell.length_a   1.000
_cell.length_b   1.000
_cell.length_c   1.000
_cell.angle_alpha   90.00
_cell.angle_beta   90.00
_cell.angle_gamma   90.00
#
_symmetry.space_group_name_H-M   'P 1'
#
loop_
_entity.id
_entity.type
_entity.pdbx_description
1 polymer ?
#
loop_
_entity_poly.entity_id
_entity_poly.type
_entity_poly.pdbx_seq_one_letter_code
_entity_poly.pdbx_strand_id
1 'polypeptide(L)'
;MTFAGRPEIRKEIEKKPDELLERLKIVKVTSQGSTENPASKRPLPQDRQAVGVPTFGFEEPKHIPQGKCSLRQALDFITKHQDDPKTHSVKSIAEARSMKESDVDNIVKHFRVFELYVSRESKTNVAKSTLESLGVGKVVTPMFKPKFAHLEPTNVSNELPEKK
;
A
#
# COMPACT_ATOMS: atom_id res chain seq x y z
N MET A 1 29.74 -33.69 -22.73
CA MET A 1 30.98 -34.37 -23.18
C MET A 1 32.17 -33.62 -22.58
N THR A 2 32.86 -34.22 -21.61
CA THR A 2 33.95 -33.62 -20.86
C THR A 2 35.27 -33.78 -21.61
N PHE A 3 35.98 -32.68 -21.89
CA PHE A 3 37.30 -32.62 -22.57
C PHE A 3 38.46 -33.14 -21.69
N ALA A 4 38.23 -34.20 -20.89
CA ALA A 4 39.18 -34.74 -19.93
C ALA A 4 40.21 -35.72 -20.53
N GLY A 5 40.00 -36.22 -21.76
CA GLY A 5 40.78 -37.33 -22.32
C GLY A 5 41.83 -37.01 -23.37
N ARG A 6 42.05 -35.73 -23.76
CA ARG A 6 43.03 -35.37 -24.81
C ARG A 6 43.91 -34.18 -24.37
N PRO A 7 45.11 -34.44 -23.82
CA PRO A 7 45.98 -33.38 -23.32
C PRO A 7 46.60 -32.52 -24.43
N GLU A 8 46.69 -33.03 -25.66
CA GLU A 8 47.22 -32.30 -26.82
C GLU A 8 46.32 -31.13 -27.22
N ILE A 9 45.00 -31.36 -27.26
CA ILE A 9 44.01 -30.32 -27.60
C ILE A 9 44.01 -29.19 -26.56
N ARG A 10 44.22 -29.51 -25.27
CA ARG A 10 44.32 -28.48 -24.23
C ARG A 10 45.52 -27.57 -24.44
N LYS A 11 46.68 -28.16 -24.78
CA LYS A 11 47.90 -27.41 -25.10
C LYS A 11 47.73 -26.55 -26.35
N GLU A 12 46.93 -26.99 -27.32
CA GLU A 12 46.61 -26.21 -28.52
C GLU A 12 45.64 -25.05 -28.24
N ILE A 13 44.68 -25.22 -27.32
CA ILE A 13 43.77 -24.16 -26.89
C ILE A 13 44.48 -23.10 -26.03
N GLU A 14 45.44 -23.52 -25.20
CA GLU A 14 46.27 -22.61 -24.39
C GLU A 14 47.26 -21.79 -25.24
N LYS A 15 47.70 -22.35 -26.38
CA LYS A 15 48.54 -21.62 -27.33
C LYS A 15 47.71 -20.62 -28.10
N LYS A 16 48.18 -19.38 -28.16
CA LYS A 16 47.56 -18.32 -28.96
C LYS A 16 47.81 -18.59 -30.46
N PRO A 17 46.78 -18.82 -31.30
CA PRO A 17 46.99 -19.09 -32.72
C PRO A 17 47.20 -17.78 -33.50
N ASP A 18 48.44 -17.49 -33.90
CA ASP A 18 48.80 -16.25 -34.58
C ASP A 18 48.09 -16.06 -35.94
N GLU A 19 47.88 -17.15 -36.69
CA GLU A 19 47.14 -17.14 -37.97
C GLU A 19 45.68 -16.65 -37.78
N LEU A 20 45.03 -17.07 -36.70
CA LEU A 20 43.67 -16.64 -36.38
C LEU A 20 43.63 -15.17 -35.99
N LEU A 21 44.65 -14.68 -35.28
CA LEU A 21 44.74 -13.25 -34.92
C LEU A 21 44.88 -12.37 -36.15
N GLU A 22 45.71 -12.77 -37.13
CA GLU A 22 45.84 -12.03 -38.39
C GLU A 22 44.50 -11.98 -39.14
N ARG A 23 43.75 -13.08 -39.16
CA ARG A 23 42.40 -13.12 -39.76
C ARG A 23 41.40 -12.22 -39.01
N LEU A 24 41.45 -12.19 -37.68
CA LEU A 24 40.55 -11.34 -36.88
C LEU A 24 40.87 -9.85 -37.01
N LYS A 25 42.12 -9.46 -37.29
CA LYS A 25 42.48 -8.07 -37.62
C LYS A 25 41.83 -7.59 -38.92
N ILE A 26 41.65 -8.50 -39.88
CA ILE A 26 41.02 -8.19 -41.19
C ILE A 26 39.52 -7.97 -41.03
N VAL A 27 38.86 -8.70 -40.13
CA VAL A 27 37.41 -8.60 -39.91
C VAL A 27 37.09 -7.40 -39.00
N LYS A 28 37.04 -6.21 -39.60
CA LYS A 28 36.53 -5.00 -38.93
C LYS A 28 35.03 -4.87 -39.17
N VAL A 29 34.23 -5.16 -38.15
CA VAL A 29 32.78 -4.90 -38.21
C VAL A 29 32.55 -3.40 -38.03
N THR A 30 32.21 -2.70 -39.11
CA THR A 30 31.73 -1.33 -39.06
C THR A 30 30.21 -1.33 -39.14
N SER A 31 29.52 -1.10 -38.02
CA SER A 31 28.07 -0.91 -38.03
C SER A 31 27.75 0.44 -38.66
N GLN A 32 27.24 0.44 -39.89
CA GLN A 32 26.65 1.61 -40.55
C GLN A 32 25.19 1.76 -40.07
N GLY A 33 25.02 2.05 -38.78
CA GLY A 33 23.73 2.36 -38.19
C GLY A 33 23.72 3.80 -37.75
N SER A 34 22.75 4.60 -38.21
CA SER A 34 22.48 5.90 -37.58
C SER A 34 22.18 5.61 -36.11
N THR A 35 23.01 6.11 -35.19
CA THR A 35 22.73 6.10 -33.74
C THR A 35 21.68 7.16 -33.44
N GLU A 36 20.56 7.10 -34.15
CA GLU A 36 19.33 7.71 -33.69
C GLU A 36 18.88 6.84 -32.52
N ASN A 37 19.46 7.10 -31.35
CA ASN A 37 18.68 6.95 -30.14
C ASN A 37 17.44 7.78 -30.41
N PRO A 38 16.23 7.19 -30.53
CA PRO A 38 15.03 8.01 -30.55
C PRO A 38 15.05 8.66 -29.18
N ALA A 39 15.54 9.90 -29.13
CA ALA A 39 15.63 10.67 -27.91
C ALA A 39 14.19 10.84 -27.48
N SER A 40 13.74 9.93 -26.63
CA SER A 40 12.47 10.04 -25.94
C SER A 40 12.50 11.44 -25.36
N LYS A 41 11.61 12.32 -25.84
CA LYS A 41 11.47 13.68 -25.31
C LYS A 41 11.18 13.67 -23.81
N ARG A 42 10.79 12.52 -23.27
CA ARG A 42 10.61 12.29 -21.85
C ARG A 42 11.95 11.88 -21.21
N PRO A 43 12.45 12.63 -20.22
CA PRO A 43 13.64 12.24 -19.47
C PRO A 43 13.38 10.90 -18.77
N LEU A 44 14.45 10.11 -18.62
CA LEU A 44 14.40 8.91 -17.79
C LEU A 44 14.00 9.30 -16.35
N PRO A 45 13.24 8.45 -15.64
CA PRO A 45 12.97 8.65 -14.23
C PRO A 45 14.29 8.87 -13.46
N GLN A 46 14.44 10.07 -12.89
CA GLN A 46 15.63 10.43 -12.09
C GLN A 46 15.52 9.90 -10.67
N ASP A 47 14.29 9.80 -10.18
CA ASP A 47 14.01 9.24 -8.87
C ASP A 47 14.00 7.71 -8.93
N ARG A 48 14.88 7.09 -8.13
CA ARG A 48 15.00 5.64 -7.98
C ARG A 48 14.55 5.18 -6.59
N GLN A 49 13.99 6.07 -5.79
CA GLN A 49 13.49 5.72 -4.46
C GLN A 49 12.31 4.76 -4.58
N ALA A 50 12.24 3.82 -3.65
CA ALA A 50 11.07 2.98 -3.51
C ALA A 50 9.89 3.86 -3.10
N VAL A 51 8.77 3.76 -3.83
CA VAL A 51 7.52 4.40 -3.43
C VAL A 51 7.13 3.80 -2.07
N GLY A 52 6.93 4.66 -1.08
CA GLY A 52 6.55 4.23 0.26
C GLY A 52 5.22 3.45 0.24
N VAL A 53 5.06 2.50 1.15
CA VAL A 53 3.81 1.73 1.26
C VAL A 53 2.66 2.69 1.57
N PRO A 54 1.62 2.76 0.73
CA PRO A 54 0.51 3.68 0.97
C PRO A 54 -0.29 3.27 2.21
N THR A 55 -0.75 4.24 2.99
CA THR A 55 -1.48 4.03 4.26
C THR A 55 -2.69 3.11 4.09
N PHE A 56 -3.43 3.26 2.99
CA PHE A 56 -4.65 2.50 2.72
C PHE A 56 -4.45 1.42 1.64
N GLY A 57 -3.20 1.05 1.35
CA GLY A 57 -2.87 0.07 0.30
C GLY A 57 -3.02 0.59 -1.14
N PHE A 58 -3.38 1.85 -1.34
CA PHE A 58 -3.36 2.53 -2.64
C PHE A 58 -2.82 3.96 -2.51
N GLU A 59 -2.21 4.45 -3.59
CA GLU A 59 -1.71 5.83 -3.66
C GLU A 59 -2.89 6.80 -3.86
N GLU A 60 -3.04 7.75 -2.93
CA GLU A 60 -4.05 8.79 -3.08
C GLU A 60 -3.67 9.79 -4.18
N PRO A 61 -4.63 10.30 -4.96
CA PRO A 61 -4.36 11.29 -5.99
C PRO A 61 -3.84 12.61 -5.38
N LYS A 62 -2.81 13.20 -6.01
CA LYS A 62 -2.22 14.48 -5.57
C LYS A 62 -3.21 15.64 -5.60
N HIS A 63 -4.15 15.61 -6.55
CA HIS A 63 -5.21 16.60 -6.67
C HIS A 63 -6.56 15.89 -6.61
N ILE A 64 -7.42 16.33 -5.67
CA ILE A 64 -8.78 15.82 -5.52
C ILE A 64 -9.73 16.87 -6.10
N PRO A 65 -10.54 16.53 -7.13
CA PRO A 65 -11.48 17.47 -7.73
C PRO A 65 -12.60 17.84 -6.75
N GLN A 66 -13.17 19.03 -6.94
CA GLN A 66 -14.30 19.51 -6.12
C GLN A 66 -15.50 18.56 -6.23
N GLY A 67 -16.23 18.39 -5.13
CA GLY A 67 -17.36 17.46 -5.05
C GLY A 67 -16.99 15.98 -5.05
N LYS A 68 -15.69 15.65 -4.96
CA LYS A 68 -15.18 14.30 -4.69
C LYS A 68 -14.37 14.32 -3.40
N CYS A 69 -14.16 13.14 -2.82
CA CYS A 69 -13.31 12.97 -1.65
C CYS A 69 -12.38 11.77 -1.83
N SER A 70 -11.19 11.82 -1.23
CA SER A 70 -10.34 10.64 -1.06
C SER A 70 -10.82 9.79 0.12
N LEU A 71 -10.35 8.56 0.23
CA LEU A 71 -10.70 7.68 1.36
C LEU A 71 -10.26 8.29 2.69
N ARG A 72 -9.06 8.86 2.78
CA ARG A 72 -8.59 9.55 3.99
C ARG A 72 -9.56 10.65 4.43
N GLN A 73 -10.04 11.43 3.46
CA GLN A 73 -10.98 12.50 3.72
C GLN A 73 -12.36 11.98 4.13
N ALA A 74 -12.81 10.88 3.52
CA ALA A 74 -14.05 10.22 3.89
C ALA A 74 -14.02 9.73 5.34
N LEU A 75 -12.96 9.00 5.70
CA LEU A 75 -12.78 8.52 7.08
C LEU A 75 -12.73 9.68 8.08
N ASP A 76 -12.05 10.78 7.75
CA ASP A 76 -11.97 11.97 8.62
C ASP A 76 -13.35 12.58 8.91
N PHE A 77 -14.20 12.82 7.91
CA PHE A 77 -15.53 13.38 8.21
C PHE A 77 -16.48 12.36 8.83
N ILE A 78 -16.35 11.06 8.50
CA ILE A 78 -17.16 10.00 9.10
C ILE A 78 -16.87 9.90 10.61
N THR A 79 -15.58 9.91 10.99
CA THR A 79 -15.19 9.90 12.42
C THR A 79 -15.68 11.14 13.15
N LYS A 80 -15.51 12.32 12.57
CA LYS A 80 -16.00 13.59 13.14
C LYS A 80 -17.51 13.63 13.29
N HIS A 81 -18.26 13.10 12.32
CA HIS A 81 -19.71 12.99 12.42
C HIS A 81 -20.15 12.01 13.51
N GLN A 82 -19.42 10.90 13.71
CA GLN A 82 -19.71 9.94 14.78
C GLN A 82 -19.44 10.53 16.16
N ASP A 83 -18.39 11.32 16.29
CA ASP A 83 -18.03 12.00 17.53
C ASP A 83 -19.06 13.07 17.91
N ASP A 84 -19.31 14.01 16.99
CA ASP A 84 -20.22 15.13 17.21
C ASP A 84 -21.13 15.37 15.98
N PRO A 85 -22.27 14.65 15.88
CA PRO A 85 -23.20 14.80 14.75
C PRO A 85 -23.80 16.21 14.63
N LYS A 86 -23.84 16.97 15.74
CA LYS A 86 -24.42 18.32 15.79
C LYS A 86 -23.52 19.36 15.12
N THR A 87 -22.21 19.29 15.37
CA THR A 87 -21.24 20.23 14.79
C THR A 87 -20.91 19.81 13.36
N HIS A 88 -20.69 18.52 13.14
CA HIS A 88 -20.36 17.96 11.84
C HIS A 88 -21.60 17.39 11.14
N SER A 89 -22.65 18.19 11.01
CA SER A 89 -23.87 17.76 10.30
C SER A 89 -23.60 17.46 8.81
N VAL A 90 -24.49 16.67 8.19
CA VAL A 90 -24.41 16.33 6.75
C VAL A 90 -24.27 17.58 5.87
N LYS A 91 -25.01 18.65 6.21
CA LYS A 91 -24.95 19.94 5.50
C LYS A 91 -23.59 20.61 5.63
N SER A 92 -23.05 20.67 6.84
CA SER A 92 -21.72 21.26 7.10
C SER A 92 -20.62 20.52 6.33
N ILE A 93 -20.69 19.19 6.30
CA ILE A 93 -19.71 18.36 5.56
C ILE A 93 -19.85 18.56 4.05
N ALA A 94 -21.08 18.59 3.54
CA ALA A 94 -21.37 18.81 2.12
C ALA A 94 -20.85 20.17 1.64
N GLU A 95 -21.11 21.23 2.39
CA GLU A 95 -20.62 22.59 2.11
C GLU A 95 -19.09 22.66 2.14
N ALA A 96 -18.45 22.11 3.18
CA ALA A 96 -17.00 22.17 3.36
C ALA A 96 -16.22 21.51 2.21
N ARG A 97 -16.81 20.51 1.53
CA ARG A 97 -16.18 19.76 0.44
C ARG A 97 -16.86 19.94 -0.92
N SER A 98 -17.83 20.86 -1.01
CA SER A 98 -18.64 21.09 -2.21
C SER A 98 -19.28 19.80 -2.77
N MET A 99 -19.67 18.89 -1.89
CA MET A 99 -20.33 17.62 -2.23
C MET A 99 -21.86 17.77 -2.18
N LYS A 100 -22.58 16.87 -2.84
CA LYS A 100 -24.04 16.81 -2.74
C LYS A 100 -24.45 16.27 -1.38
N GLU A 101 -25.43 16.91 -0.74
CA GLU A 101 -25.95 16.45 0.56
C GLU A 101 -26.44 15.00 0.51
N SER A 102 -27.07 14.59 -0.60
CA SER A 102 -27.52 13.20 -0.81
C SER A 102 -26.38 12.18 -0.72
N ASP A 103 -25.22 12.53 -1.28
CA ASP A 103 -24.08 11.61 -1.34
C ASP A 103 -23.44 11.51 0.04
N VAL A 104 -23.33 12.63 0.75
CA VAL A 104 -22.81 12.66 2.12
C VAL A 104 -23.75 11.93 3.08
N ASP A 105 -25.06 12.11 2.97
CA ASP A 105 -26.05 11.40 3.78
C ASP A 105 -25.92 9.88 3.61
N ASN A 106 -25.85 9.42 2.36
CA ASN A 106 -25.64 8.00 2.05
C ASN A 106 -24.32 7.47 2.64
N ILE A 107 -23.23 8.24 2.56
CA ILE A 107 -21.94 7.84 3.11
C ILE A 107 -22.03 7.69 4.63
N VAL A 108 -22.53 8.71 5.31
CA VAL A 108 -22.61 8.72 6.78
C VAL A 108 -23.57 7.65 7.31
N LYS A 109 -24.66 7.38 6.59
CA LYS A 109 -25.67 6.38 6.97
C LYS A 109 -25.19 4.94 6.81
N HIS A 110 -24.38 4.66 5.78
CA HIS A 110 -24.00 3.30 5.43
C HIS A 110 -22.58 2.91 5.84
N PHE A 111 -21.70 3.88 6.11
CA PHE A 111 -20.31 3.62 6.48
C PHE A 111 -20.04 4.04 7.92
N ARG A 112 -19.33 3.16 8.66
CA ARG A 112 -18.89 3.41 10.03
C ARG A 112 -17.41 3.07 10.18
N VAL A 113 -16.71 3.78 11.06
CA VAL A 113 -15.31 3.44 11.38
C VAL A 113 -15.29 2.38 12.46
N PHE A 114 -14.39 1.40 12.33
CA PHE A 114 -14.25 0.32 13.30
C PHE A 114 -13.65 0.84 14.61
N GLU A 115 -14.37 0.63 15.71
CA GLU A 115 -13.91 0.90 17.06
C GLU A 115 -13.24 -0.36 17.62
N LEU A 116 -11.94 -0.29 17.92
CA LEU A 116 -11.20 -1.40 18.55
C LEU A 116 -11.13 -1.20 20.06
N TYR A 117 -11.79 -2.09 20.79
CA TYR A 117 -11.75 -2.14 22.24
C TYR A 117 -10.65 -3.10 22.68
N VAL A 118 -9.57 -2.56 23.25
CA VAL A 118 -8.45 -3.37 23.78
C VAL A 118 -8.63 -3.58 25.27
N SER A 119 -8.71 -4.84 25.72
CA SER A 119 -8.80 -5.18 27.13
C SER A 119 -7.48 -4.87 27.85
N ARG A 120 -7.54 -4.40 29.09
CA ARG A 120 -6.34 -4.18 29.93
C ARG A 120 -5.62 -5.48 30.28
N GLU A 121 -6.37 -6.59 30.34
CA GLU A 121 -5.86 -7.88 30.82
C GLU A 121 -5.23 -8.71 29.72
N SER A 122 -5.58 -8.43 28.46
CA SER A 122 -4.84 -8.95 27.33
C SER A 122 -3.49 -8.23 27.28
N LYS A 123 -2.46 -8.86 27.86
CA LYS A 123 -1.04 -8.57 27.58
C LYS A 123 -0.71 -8.89 26.12
N THR A 124 -1.52 -8.41 25.17
CA THR A 124 -1.20 -8.49 23.76
C THR A 124 -0.11 -7.44 23.53
N ASN A 125 1.08 -7.90 23.18
CA ASN A 125 2.25 -7.09 22.79
C ASN A 125 2.01 -6.23 21.53
N VAL A 126 0.76 -5.94 21.17
CA VAL A 126 0.38 -5.05 20.09
C VAL A 126 0.64 -3.64 20.60
N ALA A 127 1.88 -3.19 20.41
CA ALA A 127 2.33 -1.87 20.83
C ALA A 127 1.40 -0.80 20.24
N LYS A 128 1.14 0.28 20.99
CA LYS A 128 0.33 1.42 20.50
C LYS A 128 0.76 1.90 19.10
N SER A 129 2.06 1.85 18.80
CA SER A 129 2.64 2.14 17.49
C SER A 129 2.08 1.28 16.34
N THR A 130 1.76 0.01 16.60
CA THR A 130 1.16 -0.88 15.61
C THR A 130 -0.32 -0.54 15.35
N LEU A 131 -1.06 -0.17 16.40
CA LEU A 131 -2.46 0.29 16.26
C LEU A 131 -2.55 1.65 15.54
N GLU A 132 -1.62 2.56 15.86
CA GLU A 132 -1.47 3.83 15.14
C GLU A 132 -1.13 3.62 13.67
N SER A 133 -0.25 2.66 13.34
CA SER A 133 0.10 2.33 11.96
C SER A 133 -1.07 1.75 11.15
N LEU A 134 -2.07 1.17 11.83
CA LEU A 134 -3.31 0.65 11.23
C LEU A 134 -4.42 1.71 11.14
N GLY A 135 -4.16 2.96 11.54
CA GLY A 135 -5.13 4.05 11.49
C GLY A 135 -6.19 4.00 12.59
N VAL A 136 -5.94 3.27 13.68
CA VAL A 136 -6.87 3.14 14.81
C VAL A 136 -6.74 4.37 15.71
N GLY A 137 -7.57 5.40 15.45
CA GLY A 137 -7.44 6.71 16.10
C GLY A 137 -7.89 6.76 17.57
N LYS A 138 -8.76 5.84 18.02
CA LYS A 138 -9.27 5.83 19.40
C LYS A 138 -9.26 4.43 19.99
N VAL A 139 -8.30 4.16 20.88
CA VAL A 139 -8.34 3.00 21.77
C VAL A 139 -9.16 3.40 23.00
N VAL A 140 -10.47 3.14 22.96
CA VAL A 140 -11.36 3.40 24.09
C VAL A 140 -11.12 2.33 25.14
N THR A 141 -10.59 2.74 26.30
CA THR A 141 -10.48 1.83 27.44
C THR A 141 -11.87 1.74 28.09
N PRO A 142 -12.51 0.55 28.16
CA PRO A 142 -13.83 0.47 28.77
C PRO A 142 -13.75 0.88 30.25
N MET A 143 -14.59 1.84 30.66
CA MET A 143 -14.74 2.28 32.06
C MET A 143 -15.70 1.37 32.86
N PHE A 144 -15.81 0.09 32.50
CA PHE A 144 -16.68 -0.82 33.23
C PHE A 144 -15.95 -1.31 34.49
N LYS A 145 -16.39 -0.84 35.67
CA LYS A 145 -16.05 -1.51 36.93
C LYS A 145 -16.60 -2.94 36.85
N PRO A 146 -15.78 -3.98 37.06
CA PRO A 146 -16.15 -5.36 36.79
C PRO A 146 -17.22 -5.82 37.79
N LYS A 147 -18.50 -5.59 37.47
CA LYS A 147 -19.61 -6.32 38.12
C LYS A 147 -19.80 -7.71 37.52
N PHE A 148 -19.09 -8.02 36.43
CA PHE A 148 -19.29 -9.22 35.63
C PHE A 148 -18.00 -10.01 35.35
N ALA A 149 -16.85 -9.65 35.94
CA ALA A 149 -15.57 -10.35 35.69
C ALA A 149 -15.53 -11.81 36.21
N HIS A 150 -16.55 -12.24 36.97
CA HIS A 150 -16.67 -13.60 37.49
C HIS A 150 -17.52 -14.51 36.61
N LEU A 151 -18.16 -13.98 35.57
CA LEU A 151 -18.92 -14.78 34.63
C LEU A 151 -17.95 -15.28 33.55
N GLU A 152 -17.69 -16.58 33.54
CA GLU A 152 -16.99 -17.20 32.41
C GLU A 152 -17.76 -16.89 31.11
N PRO A 153 -17.07 -16.65 29.99
CA PRO A 153 -17.71 -16.38 28.71
C PRO A 153 -18.34 -17.67 28.18
N THR A 154 -19.46 -18.09 28.75
CA THR A 154 -20.29 -19.15 28.19
C THR A 154 -20.99 -18.60 26.95
N ASN A 155 -20.53 -19.07 25.78
CA ASN A 155 -21.20 -19.03 24.48
C ASN A 155 -22.04 -17.77 24.19
N VAL A 156 -21.39 -16.75 23.65
CA VAL A 156 -22.11 -15.79 22.80
C VAL A 156 -22.41 -16.51 21.49
N SER A 157 -23.64 -17.03 21.35
CA SER A 157 -24.12 -17.58 20.08
C SER A 157 -24.08 -16.48 19.02
N ASN A 158 -23.22 -16.66 18.00
CA ASN A 158 -23.16 -15.82 16.80
C ASN A 158 -24.35 -16.10 15.86
N GLU A 159 -25.58 -15.93 16.34
CA GLU A 159 -26.76 -16.02 15.49
C GLU A 159 -27.14 -14.62 15.00
N LEU A 160 -27.08 -14.42 13.68
CA LEU A 160 -27.59 -13.22 13.03
C LEU A 160 -29.10 -13.11 13.33
N PRO A 161 -29.63 -11.91 13.66
CA PRO A 161 -31.06 -11.76 13.84
C PRO A 161 -31.78 -12.04 12.51
N GLU A 162 -32.64 -13.06 12.51
CA GLU A 162 -33.54 -13.32 11.40
C GLU A 162 -34.44 -12.11 11.19
N LYS A 163 -34.51 -11.66 9.92
CA LYS A 163 -35.34 -10.54 9.49
C LYS A 163 -36.82 -10.82 9.83
N LYS A 164 -37.44 -9.88 10.55
CA LYS A 164 -38.89 -9.68 10.55
C LYS A 164 -39.24 -8.48 9.70
#